data_AF-A0A7I7Z2J4-F1
#
_entry.id   AF-A0A7I7Z2J4-F1
#
_cell.length_a   1.000
_cell.length_b   1.000
_cell.length_c   1.000
_cell.angle_alpha   90.00
_cell.angle_beta   90.00
_cell.angle_gamma   90.00
#
_symmetry.space_group_name_H-M   'P 1'
#
loop_
_entity.id
_entity.type
_entity.pdbx_description
1 polymer ?
#
loop_
_entity_poly.entity_id
_entity_poly.type
_entity_poly.pdbx_seq_one_letter_code
_entity_poly.pdbx_strand_id
1 'polypeptide(L)'
;MWQSDRVRFIVAMAAALLGAGVLAAPPAVAGPSVCDYPACTPGIMPHQVLGAPCDNTTYYAFGVDDSVVPPAGQPGRLMFCGSPRRYQPRWFRSPPMAGVKDEGAPCQNYQNYVAQAPDGLFLICYAHDGMMSWIRADT
;
A
#
# COMPACT_ATOMS: atom_id res chain seq x y z
N MET A 1 -56.84 -31.80 -2.93
CA MET A 1 -56.19 -31.72 -1.61
C MET A 1 -54.71 -32.16 -1.64
N TRP A 2 -54.30 -33.13 -2.47
CA TRP A 2 -52.92 -33.67 -2.49
C TRP A 2 -51.83 -32.81 -3.18
N GLN A 3 -52.23 -31.81 -3.99
CA GLN A 3 -51.30 -31.01 -4.81
C GLN A 3 -50.73 -29.79 -4.06
N SER A 4 -51.42 -29.33 -3.01
CA SER A 4 -51.08 -28.12 -2.25
C SER A 4 -49.93 -28.33 -1.27
N ASP A 5 -49.77 -29.54 -0.72
CA ASP A 5 -48.70 -29.85 0.24
C ASP A 5 -47.33 -29.96 -0.44
N ARG A 6 -47.28 -30.45 -1.68
CA ARG A 6 -46.04 -30.55 -2.47
C ARG A 6 -45.44 -29.18 -2.78
N VAL A 7 -46.27 -28.18 -3.09
CA VAL A 7 -45.81 -26.81 -3.39
C VAL A 7 -45.25 -26.13 -2.14
N ARG A 8 -45.89 -26.34 -0.97
CA ARG A 8 -45.40 -25.81 0.31
C ARG A 8 -44.05 -26.41 0.72
N PHE A 9 -43.86 -27.71 0.49
CA PHE A 9 -42.57 -28.39 0.74
C PHE A 9 -41.44 -27.88 -0.16
N ILE A 10 -41.71 -27.63 -1.44
CA ILE A 10 -40.70 -27.12 -2.38
C ILE A 10 -40.27 -25.70 -2.02
N VAL A 11 -41.22 -24.84 -1.64
CA VAL A 11 -40.91 -23.45 -1.24
C VAL A 11 -40.08 -23.39 0.05
N ALA A 12 -40.37 -24.25 1.03
CA ALA A 12 -39.59 -24.31 2.28
C ALA A 12 -38.14 -24.77 2.04
N MET A 13 -37.92 -25.72 1.13
CA MET A 13 -36.57 -26.20 0.77
C MET A 13 -35.78 -25.15 -0.04
N ALA A 14 -36.45 -24.39 -0.91
CA ALA A 14 -35.81 -23.31 -1.66
C ALA A 14 -35.39 -22.14 -0.76
N ALA A 15 -36.16 -21.82 0.29
CA ALA A 15 -35.80 -20.76 1.24
C ALA A 15 -34.59 -21.14 2.13
N ALA A 16 -34.45 -22.42 2.50
CA ALA A 16 -33.34 -22.88 3.33
C ALA A 16 -31.97 -22.87 2.59
N LEU A 17 -31.97 -23.03 1.27
CA LEU A 17 -30.74 -23.05 0.47
C LEU A 17 -30.16 -21.66 0.20
N LEU A 18 -30.93 -20.59 0.41
CA LEU A 18 -30.46 -19.21 0.24
C LEU A 18 -29.70 -18.65 1.46
N GLY A 19 -29.75 -19.35 2.60
CA GLY A 19 -29.09 -18.90 3.85
C GLY A 19 -27.65 -19.40 4.04
N ALA A 20 -27.18 -20.34 3.23
CA ALA A 20 -25.88 -21.01 3.41
C ALA A 20 -24.76 -20.45 2.51
N GLY A 21 -24.89 -19.20 2.06
CA GLY A 21 -23.79 -18.44 1.47
C GLY A 21 -22.79 -18.07 2.55
N VAL A 22 -22.00 -19.05 3.01
CA VAL A 22 -20.94 -18.84 3.99
C VAL A 22 -20.03 -17.74 3.45
N LEU A 23 -19.95 -16.66 4.22
CA LEU A 23 -19.01 -15.57 4.12
C LEU A 23 -17.59 -16.15 4.13
N ALA A 24 -17.07 -16.54 2.97
CA ALA A 24 -15.65 -16.75 2.83
C ALA A 24 -15.01 -15.37 2.87
N ALA A 25 -14.58 -14.95 4.06
CA ALA A 25 -13.70 -13.79 4.18
C ALA A 25 -12.51 -14.03 3.25
N PRO A 26 -12.08 -13.02 2.46
CA PRO A 26 -10.90 -13.18 1.63
C PRO A 26 -9.73 -13.64 2.52
N PRO A 27 -8.91 -14.59 2.06
CA PRO A 27 -7.77 -15.03 2.84
C PRO A 27 -6.89 -13.82 3.14
N ALA A 28 -6.76 -13.48 4.43
CA ALA A 28 -5.76 -12.54 4.88
C ALA A 28 -4.39 -13.23 4.72
N VAL A 29 -3.77 -13.02 3.56
CA VAL A 29 -2.38 -13.41 3.37
C VAL A 29 -1.57 -12.46 4.23
N ALA A 30 -1.07 -12.96 5.37
CA ALA A 30 -0.04 -12.25 6.11
C ALA A 30 1.13 -12.08 5.14
N GLY A 31 1.43 -10.82 4.80
CA GLY A 31 2.66 -10.48 4.07
C GLY A 31 3.88 -11.02 4.83
N PRO A 32 5.05 -11.05 4.19
CA PRO A 32 6.28 -11.43 4.90
C PRO A 32 6.39 -10.65 6.21
N SER A 33 6.83 -11.33 7.29
CA SER A 33 6.96 -10.71 8.62
C SER A 33 7.88 -9.48 8.60
N VAL A 34 8.74 -9.39 7.59
CA VAL A 34 9.57 -8.23 7.27
C VAL A 34 9.14 -7.73 5.89
N CYS A 35 8.70 -6.47 5.81
CA CYS A 35 8.39 -5.84 4.54
C CYS A 35 9.60 -5.05 4.03
N ASP A 36 10.30 -5.61 3.04
CA ASP A 36 11.53 -5.03 2.47
C ASP A 36 11.36 -4.46 1.05
N TYR A 37 10.13 -4.37 0.54
CA TYR A 37 9.85 -3.96 -0.83
C TYR A 37 8.52 -3.19 -0.95
N PRO A 38 8.31 -2.41 -2.03
CA PRO A 38 7.14 -1.53 -2.14
C PRO A 38 5.80 -2.28 -2.10
N ALA A 39 5.71 -3.45 -2.74
CA ALA A 39 4.46 -4.18 -2.89
C ALA A 39 3.87 -4.74 -1.57
N CYS A 40 4.68 -4.86 -0.50
CA CYS A 40 4.17 -5.22 0.84
C CYS A 40 3.93 -4.00 1.73
N THR A 41 4.29 -2.79 1.28
CA THR A 41 4.21 -1.59 2.12
C THR A 41 2.75 -1.16 2.23
N PRO A 42 2.22 -0.97 3.45
CA PRO A 42 0.83 -0.57 3.62
C PRO A 42 0.61 0.87 3.15
N GLY A 43 -0.54 1.12 2.52
CA GLY A 43 -0.96 2.48 2.16
C GLY A 43 -0.32 3.05 0.89
N ILE A 44 0.35 2.23 0.06
CA ILE A 44 0.76 2.65 -1.29
C ILE A 44 -0.49 2.96 -2.11
N MET A 45 -0.69 4.23 -2.45
CA MET A 45 -1.86 4.66 -3.23
C MET A 45 -1.74 4.21 -4.70
N PRO A 46 -2.72 3.48 -5.25
CA PRO A 46 -2.71 3.11 -6.66
C PRO A 46 -3.14 4.29 -7.55
N HIS A 47 -2.91 4.18 -8.85
CA HIS A 47 -3.47 5.09 -9.88
C HIS A 47 -3.04 6.56 -9.74
N GLN A 48 -1.81 6.81 -9.29
CA GLN A 48 -1.29 8.17 -9.14
C GLN A 48 -0.69 8.69 -10.45
N VAL A 49 -0.97 9.95 -10.77
CA VAL A 49 -0.51 10.58 -12.01
C VAL A 49 0.69 11.49 -11.71
N LEU A 50 1.80 11.31 -12.45
CA LEU A 50 2.98 12.14 -12.31
C LEU A 50 2.64 13.64 -12.44
N GLY A 51 3.03 14.41 -11.43
CA GLY A 51 2.78 15.85 -11.37
C GLY A 51 1.38 16.24 -10.95
N ALA A 52 0.43 15.32 -10.73
CA ALA A 52 -0.88 15.68 -10.19
C ALA A 52 -0.75 16.19 -8.73
N PRO A 53 -1.66 17.07 -8.27
CA PRO A 53 -1.70 17.52 -6.88
C PRO A 53 -1.88 16.35 -5.89
N CYS A 54 -1.38 16.52 -4.67
CA CYS A 54 -1.56 15.58 -3.57
C CYS A 54 -1.61 16.32 -2.22
N ASP A 55 -2.13 15.67 -1.18
CA ASP A 55 -2.51 16.34 0.07
C ASP A 55 -1.56 16.10 1.26
N ASN A 56 -0.85 14.96 1.30
CA ASN A 56 -0.01 14.58 2.44
C ASN A 56 1.42 14.22 2.00
N THR A 57 2.39 15.02 2.45
CA THR A 57 3.82 14.84 2.16
C THR A 57 4.59 14.14 3.27
N THR A 58 3.93 13.79 4.38
CA THR A 58 4.58 13.29 5.59
C THR A 58 4.21 11.84 5.89
N TYR A 59 2.92 11.49 5.85
CA TYR A 59 2.43 10.16 6.18
C TYR A 59 1.73 9.54 4.97
N TYR A 60 1.98 8.24 4.74
CA TYR A 60 1.45 7.49 3.60
C TYR A 60 1.67 8.24 2.28
N ALA A 61 2.85 8.83 2.14
CA ALA A 61 3.19 9.74 1.06
C ALA A 61 3.56 9.00 -0.24
N PHE A 62 3.38 7.68 -0.32
CA PHE A 62 3.81 6.88 -1.47
C PHE A 62 2.63 6.40 -2.31
N GLY A 63 2.89 6.22 -3.60
CA GLY A 63 1.91 5.71 -4.56
C GLY A 63 2.57 5.06 -5.76
N VAL A 64 1.76 4.51 -6.65
CA VAL A 64 2.21 3.93 -7.92
C VAL A 64 1.37 4.48 -9.07
N ASP A 65 1.99 4.65 -10.24
CA ASP A 65 1.27 5.01 -11.45
C ASP A 65 0.58 3.79 -12.11
N ASP A 66 -0.20 4.05 -13.15
CA ASP A 66 -0.89 3.00 -13.94
C ASP A 66 0.02 2.31 -14.96
N SER A 67 1.31 2.66 -14.99
CA SER A 67 2.22 2.04 -15.94
C SER A 67 2.42 0.56 -15.59
N VAL A 68 2.73 -0.22 -16.62
CA VAL A 68 3.06 -1.64 -16.44
C VAL A 68 4.55 -1.75 -16.72
N VAL A 69 5.34 -2.18 -15.73
CA VAL A 69 6.80 -2.32 -15.90
C VAL A 69 7.10 -3.74 -16.44
N PRO A 70 7.59 -3.90 -17.69
CA PRO A 70 8.01 -5.20 -18.22
C PRO A 70 9.27 -5.71 -17.52
N PRO A 71 9.52 -7.03 -17.45
CA PRO A 71 8.83 -8.12 -18.14
C PRO A 71 7.69 -8.79 -17.35
N ALA A 72 7.52 -8.48 -16.06
CA ALA A 72 6.63 -9.20 -15.15
C ALA A 72 5.26 -8.54 -14.93
N GLY A 73 4.97 -7.43 -15.62
CA GLY A 73 3.69 -6.74 -15.48
C GLY A 73 3.44 -6.19 -14.07
N GLN A 74 4.51 -5.78 -13.37
CA GLN A 74 4.40 -5.26 -12.01
C GLN A 74 3.61 -3.94 -12.02
N PRO A 75 2.78 -3.69 -10.97
CA PRO A 75 2.09 -2.42 -10.80
C PRO A 75 3.09 -1.27 -10.83
N GLY A 76 2.63 -0.11 -11.31
CA GLY A 76 3.48 0.90 -11.91
C GLY A 76 4.57 1.51 -11.05
N ARG A 77 5.29 2.45 -11.66
CA ARG A 77 6.50 3.01 -11.09
C ARG A 77 6.18 3.71 -9.76
N LEU A 78 7.01 3.48 -8.76
CA LEU A 78 6.86 4.09 -7.44
C LEU A 78 7.00 5.62 -7.51
N MET A 79 6.11 6.28 -6.77
CA MET A 79 5.95 7.72 -6.68
C MET A 79 5.90 8.14 -5.22
N PHE A 80 6.24 9.39 -4.95
CA PHE A 80 6.01 10.02 -3.65
C PHE A 80 5.33 11.39 -3.81
N CYS A 81 4.49 11.75 -2.85
CA CYS A 81 3.90 13.07 -2.70
C CYS A 81 4.92 13.97 -2.00
N GLY A 82 5.37 15.01 -2.69
CA GLY A 82 6.35 15.95 -2.17
C GLY A 82 5.97 17.38 -2.48
N SER A 83 6.50 18.33 -1.72
CA SER A 83 6.35 19.76 -1.98
C SER A 83 7.74 20.39 -2.08
N PRO A 84 8.18 20.83 -3.28
CA PRO A 84 9.32 21.73 -3.38
C PRO A 84 9.02 23.00 -2.57
N ARG A 85 10.01 23.55 -1.86
CA ARG A 85 9.81 24.71 -0.97
C ARG A 85 8.97 25.80 -1.65
N ARG A 86 7.80 26.10 -1.05
CA ARG A 86 6.79 27.11 -1.47
C ARG A 86 5.82 26.71 -2.60
N TYR A 87 5.81 25.46 -3.07
CA TYR A 87 4.86 25.00 -4.09
C TYR A 87 3.81 24.04 -3.54
N GLN A 88 2.65 23.99 -4.19
CA GLN A 88 1.62 23.00 -3.86
C GLN A 88 2.19 21.58 -4.04
N PRO A 89 1.92 20.64 -3.12
CA PRO A 89 2.45 19.29 -3.22
C PRO A 89 1.95 18.58 -4.48
N ARG A 90 2.83 17.77 -5.07
CA ARG A 90 2.58 16.99 -6.28
C ARG A 90 3.23 15.63 -6.22
N TRP A 91 2.80 14.73 -7.10
CA TRP A 91 3.42 13.42 -7.28
C TRP A 91 4.72 13.51 -8.07
N PHE A 92 5.80 12.98 -7.50
CA PHE A 92 7.12 12.87 -8.12
C PHE A 92 7.56 11.41 -8.21
N ARG A 93 8.50 11.11 -9.10
CA ARG A 93 9.10 9.78 -9.19
C ARG A 93 9.95 9.52 -7.94
N SER A 94 9.69 8.41 -7.27
CA SER A 94 10.39 8.05 -6.04
C SER A 94 11.78 7.47 -6.33
N PRO A 95 12.77 7.69 -5.44
CA PRO A 95 13.89 6.79 -5.29
C PRO A 95 13.43 5.35 -4.96
N PRO A 96 14.32 4.35 -5.06
CA PRO A 96 14.01 2.98 -4.65
C PRO A 96 13.54 2.91 -3.20
N MET A 97 12.55 2.07 -2.92
CA MET A 97 11.98 1.93 -1.58
C MET A 97 12.37 0.59 -0.94
N ALA A 98 12.78 0.65 0.32
CA ALA A 98 13.19 -0.49 1.16
C ALA A 98 12.05 -1.09 1.99
N GLY A 99 10.80 -0.73 1.69
CA GLY A 99 9.62 -1.20 2.43
C GLY A 99 9.38 -0.44 3.73
N VAL A 100 9.15 -1.18 4.81
CA VAL A 100 8.87 -0.64 6.15
C VAL A 100 10.12 -0.66 7.03
N LYS A 101 10.47 0.47 7.64
CA LYS A 101 11.68 0.64 8.47
C LYS A 101 11.41 1.53 9.69
N ASP A 102 12.13 1.31 10.79
CA ASP A 102 11.99 2.15 11.97
C ASP A 102 12.83 3.43 11.85
N GLU A 103 12.26 4.56 12.28
CA GLU A 103 12.99 5.83 12.39
C GLU A 103 14.19 5.68 13.35
N GLY A 104 15.35 6.21 12.95
CA GLY A 104 16.61 6.11 13.69
C GLY A 104 17.37 4.79 13.49
N ALA A 105 16.78 3.78 12.87
CA ALA A 105 17.48 2.52 12.61
C ALA A 105 18.59 2.68 11.56
N PRO A 106 19.71 1.94 11.67
CA PRO A 106 20.83 2.04 10.73
C PRO A 106 20.44 1.58 9.32
N CYS A 107 20.97 2.24 8.29
CA CYS A 107 20.56 2.02 6.89
C CYS A 107 21.72 1.96 5.88
N GLN A 108 22.92 1.52 6.27
CA GLN A 108 24.15 1.60 5.47
C GLN A 108 24.04 0.99 4.06
N ASN A 109 23.21 -0.04 3.88
CA ASN A 109 23.00 -0.71 2.58
C ASN A 109 21.93 -0.04 1.70
N TYR A 110 21.32 1.03 2.18
CA TYR A 110 20.14 1.67 1.60
C TYR A 110 20.40 3.15 1.31
N GLN A 111 21.65 3.54 1.06
CA GLN A 111 21.98 4.93 0.76
C GLN A 111 21.13 5.46 -0.42
N ASN A 112 20.46 6.60 -0.20
CA ASN A 112 19.52 7.22 -1.14
C ASN A 112 18.23 6.41 -1.42
N TYR A 113 17.94 5.37 -0.64
CA TYR A 113 16.62 4.74 -0.64
C TYR A 113 15.67 5.50 0.27
N VAL A 114 14.39 5.27 0.04
CA VAL A 114 13.30 5.71 0.89
C VAL A 114 12.66 4.53 1.60
N ALA A 115 11.94 4.79 2.68
CA ALA A 115 11.15 3.81 3.39
C ALA A 115 9.92 4.48 3.99
N GLN A 116 8.99 3.65 4.48
CA GLN A 116 7.88 4.10 5.30
C GLN A 116 8.06 3.56 6.71
N ALA A 117 7.79 4.36 7.75
CA ALA A 117 7.73 3.83 9.09
C ALA A 117 6.43 3.03 9.33
N PRO A 118 6.33 2.22 10.40
CA PRO A 118 5.13 1.44 10.68
C PRO A 118 3.85 2.29 10.82
N ASP A 119 3.99 3.55 11.22
CA ASP A 119 2.90 4.54 11.36
C ASP A 119 2.61 5.32 10.06
N GLY A 120 3.31 5.00 8.96
CA GLY A 120 3.15 5.67 7.68
C GLY A 120 4.16 6.79 7.40
N LEU A 121 5.04 7.14 8.33
CA LEU A 121 5.96 8.26 8.16
C LEU A 121 6.92 8.06 6.98
N PHE A 122 7.12 9.09 6.17
CA PHE A 122 8.09 9.08 5.07
C PHE A 122 9.52 9.22 5.64
N LEU A 123 10.31 8.16 5.44
CA LEU A 123 11.72 8.08 5.79
C LEU A 123 12.63 8.15 4.55
N ILE A 124 13.80 8.75 4.74
CA ILE A 124 14.93 8.69 3.82
C ILE A 124 16.15 8.17 4.57
N CYS A 125 16.94 7.32 3.90
CA CYS A 125 18.23 6.90 4.44
C CYS A 125 19.28 7.96 4.13
N TYR A 126 19.81 8.62 5.17
CA TYR A 126 20.75 9.72 5.01
C TYR A 126 21.86 9.68 6.06
N ALA A 127 23.00 10.30 5.72
CA ALA A 127 24.15 10.41 6.62
C ALA A 127 24.06 11.72 7.42
N HIS A 128 24.07 11.63 8.74
CA HIS A 128 24.02 12.76 9.68
C HIS A 128 24.77 12.37 10.96
N ASP A 129 25.40 13.32 11.65
CA ASP A 129 26.09 13.08 12.94
C ASP A 129 27.09 11.91 12.93
N GLY A 130 27.72 11.64 11.78
CA GLY A 130 28.67 10.52 11.61
C GLY A 130 28.03 9.14 11.48
N MET A 131 26.70 9.04 11.44
CA MET A 131 25.95 7.80 11.25
C MET A 131 25.03 7.87 10.03
N MET A 132 24.66 6.70 9.50
CA MET A 132 23.69 6.59 8.40
C MET A 132 22.47 5.83 8.92
N SER A 133 21.34 6.52 9.04
CA SER A 133 20.10 5.96 9.56
C SER A 133 18.88 6.48 8.79
N TRP A 134 17.76 5.81 9.01
CA TRP A 134 16.47 6.29 8.55
C TRP A 134 16.07 7.53 9.33
N ILE A 135 15.88 8.64 8.63
CA ILE A 135 15.43 9.91 9.20
C ILE A 135 14.18 10.37 8.47
N ARG A 136 13.45 11.30 9.09
CA ARG A 136 12.26 11.88 8.47
C ARG A 136 12.63 12.65 7.21
N ALA A 137 11.83 12.51 6.17
CA ALA A 137 12.03 13.24 4.91
C ALA A 137 11.37 14.63 4.90
N ASP A 138 10.60 14.97 5.95
CA ASP A 138 9.85 16.24 6.08
C ASP A 138 10.61 17.34 6.83
N THR A 139 11.80 17.06 7.35
CA THR A 139 12.65 17.99 8.14
C THR A 139 13.75 18.67 7.34
#